data_AF-A0A327NFR8-F1
#
_entry.id   AF-A0A327NFR8-F1
#
_cell.length_a   1.000
_cell.length_b   1.000
_cell.length_c   1.000
_cell.angle_alpha   90.00
_cell.angle_beta   90.00
_cell.angle_gamma   90.00
#
_symmetry.space_group_name_H-M   'P 1'
#
loop_
_entity.id
_entity.type
_entity.pdbx_description
1 polymer ?
#
loop_
_entity_poly.entity_id
_entity_poly.type
_entity_poly.pdbx_seq_one_letter_code
_entity_poly.pdbx_strand_id
1 'polypeptide(L)'
;MKEQLMLEAEGLHHEAALLSNKLADFADNDVEGRRPLVEQILAIREAWKDVRYELQTGQKRREEKEAKPSTASQGLHPAEAKLELQKTRVNISKYEKKLREQPDHAKANIWQSELARLMAIKEEYEDELRTQTYEAQ
;
A
#
# COMPACT_ATOMS: atom_id res chain seq x y z
N MET A 1 12.06 -3.96 29.89
CA MET A 1 11.95 -3.80 28.43
C MET A 1 11.19 -4.96 27.77
N LYS A 2 11.69 -6.21 27.72
CA LYS A 2 10.92 -7.32 27.11
C LYS A 2 9.57 -7.61 27.78
N GLU A 3 9.51 -7.51 29.11
CA GLU A 3 8.26 -7.68 29.88
C GLU A 3 7.24 -6.58 29.61
N GLN A 4 7.71 -5.33 29.45
CA GLN A 4 6.85 -4.21 29.06
C GLN A 4 6.29 -4.39 27.65
N LEU A 5 7.11 -4.83 26.69
CA LEU A 5 6.67 -5.12 25.32
C LEU A 5 5.68 -6.30 25.26
N MET A 6 5.80 -7.29 26.15
CA MET A 6 4.82 -8.38 26.26
C MET A 6 3.46 -7.87 26.74
N LEU A 7 3.44 -7.10 27.83
CA LEU A 7 2.21 -6.50 28.36
C LEU A 7 1.55 -5.57 27.34
N GLU A 8 2.35 -4.78 26.62
CA GLU A 8 1.87 -3.89 25.57
C GLU A 8 1.27 -4.68 24.40
N ALA A 9 1.92 -5.75 23.93
CA ALA A 9 1.39 -6.59 22.88
C ALA A 9 0.09 -7.31 23.31
N GLU A 10 -0.01 -7.76 24.55
CA GLU A 10 -1.24 -8.37 25.08
C GLU A 10 -2.37 -7.35 25.19
N GLY A 11 -2.07 -6.14 25.66
CA GLY A 11 -3.02 -5.03 25.74
C GLY A 11 -3.59 -4.65 24.37
N LEU A 12 -2.72 -4.42 23.38
CA LEU A 12 -3.13 -4.09 22.01
C LEU A 12 -3.96 -5.22 21.37
N HIS A 13 -3.59 -6.48 21.61
CA HIS A 13 -4.36 -7.61 21.10
C HIS A 13 -5.76 -7.67 21.70
N HIS A 14 -5.87 -7.46 23.02
CA HIS A 14 -7.13 -7.46 23.73
C HIS A 14 -8.03 -6.29 23.29
N GLU A 15 -7.46 -5.09 23.17
CA GLU A 15 -8.18 -3.90 22.73
C GLU A 15 -8.74 -4.05 21.32
N ALA A 16 -7.95 -4.58 20.38
CA ALA A 16 -8.42 -4.88 19.03
C ALA A 16 -9.57 -5.91 19.03
N ALA A 17 -9.54 -6.91 19.91
CA ALA A 17 -10.62 -7.89 20.04
C ALA A 17 -11.90 -7.25 20.57
N LEU A 18 -11.80 -6.38 21.58
CA LEU A 18 -12.94 -5.65 22.12
C LEU A 18 -13.59 -4.73 21.07
N LEU A 19 -12.79 -4.02 20.29
CA LEU A 19 -13.30 -3.19 19.20
C LEU A 19 -13.92 -4.04 18.08
N SER A 20 -13.33 -5.20 17.78
CA SER A 20 -13.89 -6.14 16.81
C SER A 20 -15.27 -6.66 17.24
N ASN A 21 -15.50 -6.85 18.54
CA ASN A 21 -16.81 -7.27 19.03
C ASN A 21 -17.88 -6.18 18.81
N LYS A 22 -17.51 -4.90 18.90
CA LYS A 22 -18.42 -3.78 18.64
C LYS A 22 -18.87 -3.70 17.18
N LEU A 23 -18.17 -4.34 16.24
CA LEU A 23 -18.63 -4.41 14.84
C LEU A 23 -19.96 -5.16 14.70
N ALA A 24 -20.28 -6.06 15.65
CA ALA A 24 -21.54 -6.78 15.67
C ALA A 24 -22.75 -5.89 16.00
N ASP A 25 -22.53 -4.70 16.58
CA ASP A 25 -23.59 -3.74 16.93
C ASP A 25 -24.09 -2.96 15.69
N PHE A 26 -23.36 -3.02 14.58
CA PHE A 26 -23.70 -2.34 13.34
C PHE A 26 -24.45 -3.28 12.40
N ALA A 27 -25.41 -2.73 11.62
CA ALA A 27 -26.07 -3.48 10.56
C ALA A 27 -25.10 -3.90 9.45
N ASP A 28 -25.38 -5.00 8.75
CA ASP A 28 -24.46 -5.58 7.75
C ASP A 28 -24.12 -4.67 6.57
N ASN A 29 -25.02 -3.75 6.24
CA ASN A 29 -24.87 -2.76 5.18
C ASN A 29 -24.42 -1.38 5.67
N ASP A 30 -24.20 -1.18 6.97
CA ASP A 30 -23.74 0.11 7.52
C ASP A 30 -22.21 0.26 7.39
N VAL A 31 -21.77 0.42 6.14
CA VAL A 31 -20.35 0.55 5.80
C VAL A 31 -19.76 1.82 6.40
N GLU A 32 -20.50 2.94 6.33
CA GLU A 32 -20.03 4.24 6.83
C GLU A 32 -19.91 4.27 8.35
N GLY A 33 -20.84 3.63 9.08
CA GLY A 33 -20.76 3.50 10.54
C GLY A 33 -19.64 2.56 11.00
N ARG A 34 -19.39 1.48 10.26
CA ARG A 34 -18.32 0.51 10.56
C ARG A 34 -16.92 1.05 10.25
N ARG A 35 -16.77 1.91 9.23
CA ARG A 35 -15.46 2.37 8.73
C ARG A 35 -14.54 2.95 9.82
N PRO A 36 -14.95 3.92 10.67
CA PRO A 36 -14.09 4.48 11.70
C PRO A 36 -13.62 3.44 12.73
N LEU A 37 -14.46 2.45 13.03
CA LEU A 37 -14.13 1.38 13.96
C LEU A 37 -13.12 0.40 13.35
N VAL A 38 -13.29 0.07 12.07
CA VAL A 38 -12.32 -0.74 11.31
C VAL A 38 -10.96 -0.05 11.22
N GLU A 39 -10.93 1.25 10.93
CA GLU A 39 -9.69 2.04 10.89
C GLU A 39 -8.94 2.00 12.24
N GLN A 40 -9.65 2.13 13.36
CA GLN A 40 -9.07 2.00 14.69
C GLN A 40 -8.51 0.59 14.95
N ILE A 41 -9.25 -0.46 14.59
CA ILE A 41 -8.78 -1.85 14.72
C ILE A 41 -7.51 -2.07 13.91
N LEU A 42 -7.44 -1.54 12.68
CA LEU A 42 -6.27 -1.66 11.83
C LEU A 42 -5.06 -0.94 12.43
N ALA A 43 -5.22 0.29 12.93
CA ALA A 43 -4.15 1.03 13.58
C ALA A 43 -3.59 0.28 14.80
N ILE A 44 -4.45 -0.27 15.65
CA ILE A 44 -4.03 -1.07 16.82
C ILE A 44 -3.31 -2.35 16.39
N ARG A 45 -3.79 -3.01 15.32
CA ARG A 45 -3.12 -4.21 14.79
C ARG A 45 -1.77 -3.91 14.17
N GLU A 46 -1.58 -2.75 13.53
CA GLU A 46 -0.25 -2.32 13.06
C GLU A 46 0.70 -2.06 14.23
N ALA A 47 0.26 -1.33 15.26
CA ALA A 47 1.06 -1.12 16.47
C ALA A 47 1.42 -2.45 17.16
N TRP A 48 0.48 -3.40 17.21
CA TRP A 48 0.73 -4.74 17.74
C TRP A 48 1.81 -5.49 16.96
N LYS A 49 1.80 -5.40 15.62
CA LYS A 49 2.84 -6.00 14.77
C LYS A 49 4.21 -5.39 15.05
N ASP A 50 4.27 -4.07 15.25
CA ASP A 50 5.51 -3.37 15.55
C ASP A 50 6.12 -3.86 16.88
N VAL A 51 5.31 -3.91 17.94
CA VAL A 51 5.73 -4.40 19.26
C VAL A 51 6.16 -5.87 19.20
N ARG A 52 5.41 -6.72 18.48
CA ARG A 52 5.76 -8.14 18.29
C ARG A 52 7.07 -8.32 17.53
N TYR A 53 7.29 -7.51 16.50
CA TYR A 53 8.52 -7.52 15.73
C TYR A 53 9.72 -7.09 16.59
N GLU A 54 9.55 -6.05 17.41
CA GLU A 54 10.58 -5.59 18.35
C GLU A 54 10.88 -6.66 19.41
N LEU A 55 9.85 -7.33 19.93
CA LEU A 55 10.00 -8.42 20.90
C LEU A 55 10.79 -9.60 20.31
N GLN A 56 10.55 -9.94 19.04
CA GLN A 56 11.21 -11.05 18.36
C GLN A 56 12.64 -10.73 17.93
N THR A 57 12.88 -9.51 17.43
CA THR A 57 14.15 -9.16 16.75
C THR A 57 15.03 -8.20 17.55
N GLY A 58 14.49 -7.54 18.58
CA GLY A 58 15.15 -6.45 19.31
C GLY A 58 15.28 -5.15 18.50
N GLN A 59 14.63 -5.05 17.35
CA GLN A 59 14.69 -3.88 16.45
C GLN A 59 13.29 -3.36 16.16
N LYS A 60 13.16 -2.05 15.93
CA LYS A 60 11.90 -1.46 15.46
C LYS A 60 11.58 -1.93 14.04
N ARG A 61 10.29 -2.20 13.77
CA ARG A 61 9.82 -2.53 12.42
C ARG A 61 10.05 -1.31 11.53
N ARG A 62 10.56 -1.54 10.32
CA ARG A 62 10.62 -0.47 9.31
C ARG A 62 9.21 -0.23 8.82
N GLU A 63 8.84 1.05 8.67
CA GLU A 63 7.58 1.44 8.05
C GLU A 63 7.41 0.68 6.73
N GLU A 64 6.28 -0.02 6.63
CA GLU A 64 5.93 -0.76 5.44
C GLU A 64 5.73 0.28 4.33
N LYS A 65 6.55 0.22 3.29
CA LYS A 65 6.41 1.12 2.15
C LYS A 65 5.01 0.93 1.60
N GLU A 66 4.26 2.03 1.48
CA GLU A 66 2.97 2.02 0.83
C GLU A 66 3.05 1.16 -0.44
N ALA A 67 2.16 0.17 -0.51
CA ALA A 67 2.11 -0.72 -1.64
C ALA A 67 1.95 0.16 -2.87
N LYS A 68 2.93 0.11 -3.77
CA LYS A 68 2.82 0.85 -5.03
C LYS A 68 1.55 0.38 -5.71
N PRO A 69 0.70 1.29 -6.21
CA PRO A 69 -0.52 0.91 -6.90
C PRO A 69 -0.21 -0.17 -7.94
N SER A 70 -0.93 -1.29 -7.85
CA SER A 70 -0.79 -2.43 -8.75
C SER A 70 -1.42 -2.17 -10.12
N THR A 71 -2.34 -1.21 -10.18
CA THR A 71 -3.11 -0.75 -11.35
C THR A 71 -3.20 0.78 -11.32
N ALA A 72 -3.54 1.42 -12.43
CA ALA A 72 -4.02 2.80 -12.39
C ALA A 72 -5.28 2.87 -11.50
N SER A 73 -5.34 3.85 -10.60
CA SER A 73 -6.57 4.11 -9.85
C SER A 73 -7.58 4.75 -10.80
N GLN A 74 -8.59 3.99 -11.21
CA GLN A 74 -9.66 4.49 -12.08
C GLN A 74 -10.43 5.63 -11.38
N GLY A 75 -10.69 6.72 -12.11
CA GLY A 75 -11.47 7.85 -11.62
C GLY A 75 -10.64 8.96 -10.94
N LEU A 76 -9.33 8.98 -11.15
CA LEU A 76 -8.49 10.10 -10.72
C LEU A 76 -8.83 11.37 -11.50
N HIS A 77 -8.70 12.53 -10.83
CA HIS A 77 -8.81 13.80 -11.52
C HIS A 77 -7.68 13.91 -12.58
N PRO A 78 -7.90 14.55 -13.76
CA PRO A 78 -6.90 14.61 -14.83
C PRO A 78 -5.51 15.10 -14.40
N ALA A 79 -5.45 16.00 -13.42
CA ALA A 79 -4.19 16.49 -12.86
C ALA A 79 -3.43 15.42 -12.05
N GLU A 80 -4.15 14.58 -11.32
CA GLU A 80 -3.60 13.49 -10.51
C GLU A 80 -3.13 12.34 -11.41
N ALA A 81 -3.94 11.98 -12.42
CA ALA A 81 -3.56 10.98 -13.42
C ALA A 81 -2.29 11.40 -14.19
N LYS A 82 -2.13 12.68 -14.54
CA LYS A 82 -0.88 13.22 -15.13
C LYS A 82 0.31 13.10 -14.19
N LEU A 83 0.13 13.36 -12.90
CA LEU A 83 1.18 13.24 -11.89
C LEU A 83 1.63 11.77 -11.72
N GLU A 84 0.68 10.85 -11.62
CA GLU A 84 0.97 9.41 -11.50
C GLU A 84 1.62 8.84 -12.77
N LEU A 85 1.19 9.29 -13.95
CA LEU A 85 1.84 8.96 -15.22
C LEU A 85 3.30 9.44 -15.23
N GLN A 86 3.58 10.65 -14.74
CA GLN A 86 4.94 11.18 -14.66
C GLN A 86 5.82 10.38 -13.69
N LYS A 87 5.30 10.01 -12.51
CA LYS A 87 6.00 9.14 -11.56
C LYS A 87 6.31 7.78 -12.18
N THR A 88 5.35 7.21 -12.91
CA THR A 88 5.48 5.93 -13.60
C THR A 88 6.59 5.99 -14.65
N ARG A 89 6.62 7.03 -15.49
CA ARG A 89 7.69 7.26 -16.50
C ARG A 89 9.08 7.35 -15.88
N VAL A 90 9.23 8.07 -14.76
CA VAL A 90 10.52 8.16 -14.04
C VAL A 90 10.96 6.79 -13.52
N ASN A 91 10.02 5.98 -13.02
CA ASN A 91 10.33 4.64 -12.52
C ASN A 91 10.70 3.67 -13.66
N ILE A 92 10.02 3.73 -14.81
CA ILE A 92 10.39 2.99 -16.03
C ILE A 92 11.84 3.29 -16.39
N SER A 93 12.20 4.58 -16.53
CA SER A 93 13.57 4.99 -16.88
C SER A 93 14.62 4.46 -15.89
N LYS A 94 14.30 4.42 -14.59
CA LYS A 94 15.18 3.84 -13.57
C LYS A 94 15.41 2.33 -13.76
N TYR A 95 14.36 1.57 -14.07
CA TYR A 95 14.48 0.12 -14.26
C TYR A 95 15.14 -0.23 -15.60
N GLU A 96 14.87 0.51 -16.66
CA GLU A 96 15.59 0.40 -17.94
C GLU A 96 17.09 0.65 -17.74
N LYS A 97 17.45 1.70 -16.99
CA LYS A 97 18.85 2.00 -16.67
C LYS A 97 19.51 0.85 -15.90
N LYS A 98 18.85 0.32 -14.87
CA LYS A 98 19.37 -0.83 -14.10
C LYS A 98 19.61 -2.05 -14.96
N LEU A 99 18.68 -2.38 -15.86
CA LEU A 99 18.81 -3.52 -16.77
C LEU A 99 19.91 -3.31 -17.81
N ARG A 100 20.12 -2.07 -18.26
CA ARG A 100 21.20 -1.72 -19.19
C ARG A 100 22.58 -1.78 -18.54
N GLU A 101 22.71 -1.25 -17.32
CA GLU A 101 23.98 -1.18 -16.60
C GLU A 101 24.36 -2.51 -15.94
N GLN A 102 23.37 -3.32 -15.54
CA GLN A 102 23.58 -4.56 -14.79
C GLN A 102 22.64 -5.67 -15.27
N PRO A 103 22.80 -6.16 -16.51
CA PRO A 103 21.91 -7.17 -17.08
C PRO A 103 21.97 -8.50 -16.32
N ASP A 104 23.12 -8.88 -15.77
CA ASP A 104 23.34 -10.17 -15.10
C ASP A 104 23.15 -10.11 -13.58
N HIS A 105 22.59 -9.00 -13.05
CA HIS A 105 22.35 -8.88 -11.62
C HIS A 105 21.34 -9.94 -11.14
N ALA A 106 21.51 -10.47 -9.93
CA ALA A 106 20.61 -11.47 -9.34
C ALA A 106 19.12 -11.05 -9.26
N LYS A 107 18.83 -9.76 -9.43
CA LYS A 107 17.49 -9.17 -9.44
C LYS A 107 17.01 -8.74 -10.83
N ALA A 108 17.75 -9.03 -11.90
CA ALA A 108 17.41 -8.62 -13.26
C ALA A 108 16.01 -9.11 -13.68
N ASN A 109 15.67 -10.36 -13.40
CA ASN A 109 14.32 -10.91 -13.66
C ASN A 109 13.22 -10.14 -12.92
N ILE A 110 13.48 -9.73 -11.66
CA ILE A 110 12.54 -8.92 -10.87
C ILE A 110 12.37 -7.54 -11.50
N TRP A 111 13.47 -6.92 -11.95
CA TRP A 111 13.42 -5.62 -12.61
C TRP A 111 12.70 -5.67 -13.96
N GLN A 112 12.87 -6.75 -14.73
CA GLN A 112 12.12 -6.97 -15.97
C GLN A 112 10.63 -7.11 -15.70
N SER A 113 10.25 -7.92 -14.71
CA SER A 113 8.84 -8.09 -14.33
C SER A 113 8.22 -6.77 -13.86
N GLU A 114 8.93 -5.99 -13.05
CA GLU A 114 8.46 -4.68 -12.59
C GLU A 114 8.40 -3.65 -13.73
N LEU A 115 9.34 -3.70 -14.69
CA LEU A 115 9.31 -2.87 -15.88
C LEU A 115 8.07 -3.16 -16.73
N ALA A 116 7.78 -4.43 -17.00
CA ALA A 116 6.59 -4.83 -17.74
C ALA A 116 5.30 -4.35 -17.04
N ARG A 117 5.22 -4.49 -15.70
CA ARG A 117 4.10 -3.99 -14.90
C ARG A 117 3.94 -2.48 -15.03
N LEU A 118 5.03 -1.72 -14.91
CA LEU A 118 4.99 -0.25 -15.03
C LEU A 118 4.61 0.21 -16.44
N MET A 119 4.99 -0.54 -17.48
CA MET A 119 4.56 -0.24 -18.85
C MET A 119 3.06 -0.43 -19.03
N ALA A 120 2.46 -1.48 -18.47
CA ALA A 120 1.01 -1.67 -18.48
C ALA A 120 0.27 -0.53 -17.75
N ILE A 121 0.75 -0.14 -16.56
CA ILE A 121 0.16 1.00 -15.82
C ILE A 121 0.28 2.32 -16.59
N LYS A 122 1.38 2.51 -17.30
CA LYS A 122 1.56 3.69 -18.15
C LYS A 122 0.50 3.74 -19.25
N GLU A 123 0.24 2.60 -19.90
CA GLU A 123 -0.78 2.47 -20.95
C GLU A 123 -2.18 2.75 -20.38
N GLU A 124 -2.51 2.19 -19.22
CA GLU A 124 -3.77 2.45 -18.52
C GLU A 124 -3.98 3.94 -18.24
N TYR A 125 -2.98 4.65 -17.70
CA TYR A 125 -3.09 6.10 -17.46
C TYR A 125 -3.17 6.92 -18.75
N GLU A 126 -2.50 6.50 -19.82
CA GLU A 126 -2.57 7.19 -21.11
C GLU A 126 -3.96 7.03 -21.75
N ASP A 127 -4.58 5.86 -21.61
CA ASP A 127 -5.94 5.58 -22.09
C ASP A 127 -7.02 6.26 -21.24
N GLU A 128 -6.84 6.32 -19.91
CA GLU A 128 -7.75 7.05 -19.02
C GLU A 128 -7.73 8.56 -19.34
N LEU A 129 -6.55 9.16 -19.49
CA LEU A 129 -6.43 10.57 -19.88
C LEU A 129 -6.99 10.84 -21.29
N ARG A 130 -6.86 9.89 -22.21
CA ARG A 130 -7.46 10.00 -23.55
C ARG A 130 -8.98 10.03 -23.45
N THR A 131 -9.57 9.11 -22.69
CA THR A 131 -11.02 9.00 -22.49
C THR A 131 -11.58 10.28 -21.83
N GLN A 132 -10.95 10.75 -20.76
CA GLN A 132 -11.32 12.00 -20.09
C GLN A 132 -11.23 13.22 -21.01
N THR A 133 -10.27 13.24 -21.96
CA THR A 133 -10.14 14.34 -22.93
C THR A 133 -11.26 14.31 -23.97
N TYR A 134 -11.69 13.12 -24.41
CA TYR A 134 -12.80 12.98 -25.35
C TYR A 134 -14.16 13.27 -24.70
N GLU A 135 -14.35 12.88 -23.44
CA GLU A 135 -15.60 13.18 -22.68
C GLU A 135 -15.73 14.65 -22.27
N ALA A 136 -14.62 15.40 -22.26
CA ALA A 136 -14.60 16.83 -21.99
C ALA A 136 -14.84 17.72 -23.23
N GLN A 137 -14.99 17.13 -24.43
CA GLN A 137 -15.34 17.82 -25.69
C GLN A 137 -16.84 17.78 -25.95
#